data_AF-A0A2E6ZBW1-F1
#
_entry.id   AF-A0A2E6ZBW1-F1
#
_cell.length_a   1.000
_cell.length_b   1.000
_cell.length_c   1.000
_cell.angle_alpha   90.00
_cell.angle_beta   90.00
_cell.angle_gamma   90.00
#
_symmetry.space_group_name_H-M   'P 1'
#
loop_
_entity.id
_entity.type
_entity.pdbx_description
1 polymer ?
#
loop_
_entity_poly.entity_id
_entity_poly.type
_entity_poly.pdbx_seq_one_letter_code
_entity_poly.pdbx_strand_id
1 'polypeptide(L)'
;MKVGIGYSNCEDAFVAGQQAAQSAIAQATFNNADLVLAFCSGRLNHQEFYRGLRRILGPEVNIFGGSAIGVITNSQTSYQGFPAAVAVLKFEDNYCQMAVASGLFNSPFKAGEQLAAALPTMPDASLLLLLYDSIKFAGSEHVAPVMNPSAPLLRGLELNLSSAVPVAGAGLLGDQGFGHTQQFCGKSIAQQSASALVFGGNLTSYIGVMHGCQPLSTQRYTITGIFGQFLYTLDGKPAVTVIDQAFGSSNWRKSSPVSKLCLGIPATGRAELTSENDFSNRLISGILPNDEGLILFEPDMHEGMQIQLMRRSPALSRVSARTHTEALLQQIKQDGKQPLFALYMDCAGRVAQFDDNEQHEVGREDAIEVQNLLNHARVPLLGFYCGVEIAPQAGKSRGLDWSGVLVVFTR
;
A
#
# COMPACT_ATOMS: atom_id res chain seq x y z
N MET A 1 14.99 16.70 8.57
CA MET A 1 13.76 16.09 9.14
C MET A 1 14.13 15.19 10.29
N LYS A 2 13.38 15.23 11.39
CA LYS A 2 13.49 14.32 12.54
C LYS A 2 12.17 13.59 12.77
N VAL A 3 12.23 12.37 13.28
CA VAL A 3 11.05 11.51 13.46
C VAL A 3 11.07 10.82 14.82
N GLY A 4 9.91 10.71 15.46
CA GLY A 4 9.67 9.81 16.59
C GLY A 4 8.56 8.81 16.25
N ILE A 5 8.73 7.55 16.66
CA ILE A 5 7.80 6.46 16.35
C ILE A 5 7.11 5.99 17.63
N GLY A 6 5.81 5.79 17.56
CA GLY A 6 4.99 5.30 18.66
C GLY A 6 4.13 4.13 18.25
N TYR A 7 3.79 3.30 19.24
CA TYR A 7 2.98 2.11 19.07
C TYR A 7 2.03 1.94 20.24
N SER A 8 0.84 1.38 19.97
CA SER A 8 -0.06 0.84 20.98
C SER A 8 -0.75 -0.41 20.45
N ASN A 9 -1.15 -1.28 21.36
CA ASN A 9 -2.05 -2.42 21.08
C ASN A 9 -3.19 -2.48 22.11
N CYS A 10 -3.58 -1.32 22.65
CA CYS A 10 -4.64 -1.20 23.64
C CYS A 10 -6.02 -1.30 22.98
N GLU A 11 -6.94 -2.03 23.60
CA GLU A 11 -8.31 -2.17 23.11
C GLU A 11 -9.13 -0.88 23.22
N ASP A 12 -8.90 -0.08 24.27
CA ASP A 12 -9.53 1.23 24.38
C ASP A 12 -8.90 2.18 23.37
N ALA A 13 -9.68 2.58 22.35
CA ALA A 13 -9.21 3.39 21.25
C ALA A 13 -8.66 4.76 21.69
N PHE A 14 -9.31 5.43 22.64
CA PHE A 14 -8.84 6.71 23.13
C PHE A 14 -7.49 6.56 23.83
N VAL A 15 -7.36 5.58 24.71
CA VAL A 15 -6.11 5.25 25.39
C VAL A 15 -5.03 4.82 24.40
N ALA A 16 -5.37 4.03 23.38
CA ALA A 16 -4.45 3.60 22.33
C ALA A 16 -3.86 4.81 21.58
N GLY A 17 -4.70 5.80 21.26
CA GLY A 17 -4.28 7.06 20.66
C GLY A 17 -3.33 7.84 21.56
N GLN A 18 -3.65 7.95 22.86
CA GLN A 18 -2.77 8.61 23.81
C GLN A 18 -1.41 7.92 23.93
N GLN A 19 -1.40 6.59 24.10
CA GLN A 19 -0.18 5.80 24.25
C GLN A 19 0.71 5.89 23.02
N ALA A 20 0.13 5.73 21.82
CA ALA A 20 0.90 5.81 20.58
C ALA A 20 1.52 7.21 20.39
N ALA A 21 0.76 8.28 20.62
CA ALA A 21 1.29 9.65 20.55
C ALA A 21 2.35 9.93 21.63
N GLN A 22 2.12 9.52 22.88
CA GLN A 22 3.09 9.69 23.98
C GLN A 22 4.41 8.98 23.69
N SER A 23 4.34 7.73 23.23
CA SER A 23 5.53 6.97 22.84
C SER A 23 6.28 7.65 21.69
N ALA A 24 5.55 8.15 20.67
CA ALA A 24 6.18 8.83 19.54
C ALA A 24 6.91 10.11 19.97
N ILE A 25 6.29 10.93 20.84
CA ILE A 25 6.90 12.15 21.37
C ILE A 25 8.09 11.82 22.29
N ALA A 26 8.00 10.79 23.11
CA ALA A 26 9.12 10.38 23.98
C ALA A 26 10.37 9.97 23.18
N GLN A 27 10.19 9.43 21.97
CA GLN A 27 11.29 9.13 21.05
C GLN A 27 11.72 10.32 20.20
N ALA A 28 10.79 11.22 19.88
CA ALA A 28 11.06 12.45 19.18
C ALA A 28 11.90 13.37 20.09
N THR A 29 13.14 13.63 19.73
CA THR A 29 14.02 14.58 20.44
C THR A 29 13.59 16.05 20.23
N PHE A 30 12.28 16.31 20.09
CA PHE A 30 11.65 17.60 19.84
C PHE A 30 10.22 17.65 20.43
N ASN A 31 9.75 18.85 20.76
CA ASN A 31 8.48 19.03 21.49
C ASN A 31 7.27 19.32 20.59
N ASN A 32 7.48 19.80 19.35
CA ASN A 32 6.39 20.21 18.45
C ASN A 32 6.55 19.53 17.09
N ALA A 33 5.59 18.69 16.70
CA ALA A 33 5.54 18.07 15.38
C ALA A 33 4.91 19.01 14.33
N ASP A 34 5.40 18.94 13.09
CA ASP A 34 4.85 19.67 11.94
C ASP A 34 3.84 18.81 11.16
N LEU A 35 4.03 17.48 11.19
CA LEU A 35 3.15 16.50 10.57
C LEU A 35 3.11 15.23 11.42
N VAL A 36 1.97 14.56 11.44
CA VAL A 36 1.81 13.24 12.05
C VAL A 36 1.24 12.28 11.01
N LEU A 37 1.88 11.11 10.88
CA LEU A 37 1.31 9.96 10.18
C LEU A 37 0.81 8.97 11.23
N ALA A 38 -0.46 8.56 11.15
CA ALA A 38 -1.07 7.67 12.12
C ALA A 38 -1.93 6.60 11.45
N PHE A 39 -1.75 5.36 11.88
CA PHE A 39 -2.50 4.21 11.37
C PHE A 39 -3.01 3.36 12.52
N CYS A 40 -4.24 2.86 12.41
CA CYS A 40 -4.81 1.97 13.42
C CYS A 40 -5.70 0.89 12.82
N SER A 41 -5.78 -0.23 13.53
CA SER A 41 -6.67 -1.35 13.20
C SER A 41 -8.11 -0.90 13.02
N GLY A 42 -8.82 -1.50 12.06
CA GLY A 42 -10.27 -1.37 11.92
C GLY A 42 -11.06 -1.83 13.13
N ARG A 43 -10.42 -2.58 14.05
CA ARG A 43 -10.99 -2.98 15.34
C ARG A 43 -11.05 -1.84 16.37
N LEU A 44 -10.35 -0.73 16.13
CA LEU A 44 -10.42 0.46 16.96
C LEU A 44 -11.46 1.45 16.41
N ASN A 45 -12.16 2.12 17.32
CA ASN A 45 -12.96 3.27 16.94
C ASN A 45 -12.02 4.42 16.53
N HIS A 46 -11.93 4.72 15.23
CA HIS A 46 -10.99 5.72 14.71
C HIS A 46 -11.25 7.13 15.24
N GLN A 47 -12.51 7.48 15.57
CA GLN A 47 -12.84 8.79 16.15
C GLN A 47 -12.25 8.91 17.56
N GLU A 48 -12.43 7.89 18.40
CA GLU A 48 -11.86 7.88 19.75
C GLU A 48 -10.33 7.80 19.72
N PHE A 49 -9.75 7.00 18.82
CA PHE A 49 -8.30 6.97 18.60
C PHE A 49 -7.75 8.34 18.20
N TYR A 50 -8.38 9.01 17.23
CA TYR A 50 -8.01 10.36 16.82
C TYR A 50 -8.14 11.37 17.95
N ARG A 51 -9.19 11.28 18.77
CA ARG A 51 -9.34 12.12 19.98
C ARG A 51 -8.22 11.87 20.99
N GLY A 52 -7.80 10.61 21.15
CA GLY A 52 -6.65 10.22 21.96
C GLY A 52 -5.35 10.85 21.46
N LEU A 53 -5.09 10.79 20.15
CA LEU A 53 -3.95 11.47 19.51
C LEU A 53 -3.99 12.98 19.80
N ARG A 54 -5.14 13.62 19.56
CA ARG A 54 -5.35 15.06 19.76
C ARG A 54 -5.13 15.51 21.21
N ARG A 55 -5.46 14.66 22.18
CA ARG A 55 -5.24 14.93 23.61
C ARG A 55 -3.77 15.16 23.95
N ILE A 56 -2.86 14.53 23.20
CA ILE A 56 -1.41 14.59 23.39
C ILE A 56 -0.75 15.59 22.42
N LEU A 57 -1.15 15.56 21.15
CA LEU A 57 -0.52 16.33 20.07
C LEU A 57 -1.09 17.75 19.89
N GLY A 58 -2.21 18.06 20.55
CA GLY A 58 -2.90 19.34 20.41
C GLY A 58 -3.74 19.47 19.14
N PRO A 59 -4.45 20.60 18.98
CA PRO A 59 -5.42 20.79 17.89
C PRO A 59 -4.80 21.21 16.55
N GLU A 60 -3.56 21.72 16.56
CA GLU A 60 -3.01 22.41 15.39
C GLU A 60 -2.28 21.49 14.40
N VAL A 61 -1.56 20.48 14.88
CA VAL A 61 -0.78 19.61 13.99
C VAL A 61 -1.67 18.86 13.02
N ASN A 62 -1.24 18.69 11.77
CA ASN A 62 -1.98 17.88 10.81
C ASN A 62 -1.70 16.39 11.05
N ILE A 63 -2.76 15.58 11.13
CA ILE A 63 -2.69 14.12 11.29
C ILE A 63 -3.24 13.49 10.01
N PHE A 64 -2.39 12.73 9.31
CA PHE A 64 -2.74 12.00 8.10
C PHE A 64 -2.53 10.49 8.28
N GLY A 65 -3.22 9.69 7.48
CA GLY A 65 -3.23 8.23 7.60
C GLY A 65 -4.65 7.70 7.74
N GLY A 66 -4.85 6.62 8.47
CA GLY A 66 -6.18 6.06 8.67
C GLY A 66 -6.18 4.58 9.00
N SER A 67 -7.20 3.88 8.49
CA SER A 67 -7.36 2.44 8.67
C SER A 67 -6.18 1.65 8.12
N ALA A 68 -5.69 0.71 8.91
CA ALA A 68 -4.72 -0.29 8.51
C ALA A 68 -5.12 -1.65 9.11
N ILE A 69 -4.81 -2.77 8.45
CA ILE A 69 -5.07 -4.10 9.03
C ILE A 69 -4.16 -4.33 10.24
N GLY A 70 -2.93 -3.85 10.12
CA GLY A 70 -1.92 -3.91 11.15
C GLY A 70 -0.84 -2.87 10.87
N VAL A 71 0.13 -2.80 11.77
CA VAL A 71 1.20 -1.78 11.74
C VAL A 71 2.57 -2.43 11.89
N ILE A 72 3.56 -1.71 11.39
CA ILE A 72 4.98 -2.10 11.38
C ILE A 72 5.76 -0.90 11.93
N THR A 73 6.63 -1.13 12.91
CA THR A 73 7.54 -0.13 13.46
C THR A 73 8.93 -0.74 13.55
N ASN A 74 9.92 -0.01 14.07
CA ASN A 74 11.23 -0.61 14.40
C ASN A 74 11.15 -1.77 15.41
N SER A 75 10.11 -1.83 16.25
CA SER A 75 10.06 -2.76 17.39
C SER A 75 8.90 -3.75 17.35
N GLN A 76 7.93 -3.54 16.46
CA GLN A 76 6.68 -4.28 16.42
C GLN A 76 6.24 -4.49 14.99
N THR A 77 5.78 -5.69 14.70
CA THR A 77 5.05 -6.05 13.48
C THR A 77 3.78 -6.74 13.96
N SER A 78 2.63 -6.09 13.82
CA SER A 78 1.39 -6.57 14.45
C SER A 78 0.16 -6.30 13.60
N TYR A 79 -0.58 -7.37 13.33
CA TYR A 79 -1.93 -7.39 12.78
C TYR A 79 -2.90 -8.15 13.70
N GLN A 80 -2.49 -8.37 14.96
CA GLN A 80 -3.29 -9.03 16.00
C GLN A 80 -3.66 -8.06 17.12
N GLY A 81 -4.87 -8.21 17.66
CA GLY A 81 -5.39 -7.32 18.70
C GLY A 81 -5.96 -6.03 18.10
N PHE A 82 -5.47 -4.90 18.62
CA PHE A 82 -5.87 -3.53 18.29
C PHE A 82 -4.64 -2.66 17.94
N PRO A 83 -3.80 -3.08 16.98
CA PRO A 83 -2.54 -2.40 16.71
C PRO A 83 -2.77 -0.99 16.18
N ALA A 84 -1.94 -0.05 16.66
CA ALA A 84 -1.88 1.30 16.16
C ALA A 84 -0.44 1.82 16.22
N ALA A 85 -0.05 2.62 15.22
CA ALA A 85 1.28 3.22 15.15
C ALA A 85 1.23 4.65 14.65
N VAL A 86 2.17 5.45 15.12
CA VAL A 86 2.26 6.89 14.85
C VAL A 86 3.70 7.26 14.54
N ALA A 87 3.93 8.04 13.50
CA ALA A 87 5.14 8.81 13.32
C ALA A 87 4.84 10.29 13.53
N VAL A 88 5.57 10.95 14.43
CA VAL A 88 5.59 12.41 14.56
C VAL A 88 6.82 12.94 13.83
N LEU A 89 6.62 13.91 12.94
CA LEU A 89 7.66 14.44 12.05
C LEU A 89 7.92 15.91 12.39
N LYS A 90 9.20 16.27 12.49
CA LYS A 90 9.69 17.65 12.56
C LYS A 90 10.46 17.98 11.29
N PHE A 91 10.03 19.00 10.59
CA PHE A 91 10.73 19.55 9.44
C PHE A 91 11.85 20.50 9.86
N GLU A 92 12.91 20.56 9.07
CA GLU A 92 14.08 21.43 9.32
C GLU A 92 14.33 22.34 8.11
N ASP A 93 14.73 21.74 7.00
CA ASP A 93 15.03 22.35 5.69
C ASP A 93 14.17 21.72 4.56
N ASN A 94 13.09 21.05 4.97
CA ASN A 94 12.12 20.35 4.13
C ASN A 94 10.72 20.79 4.56
N TYR A 95 9.71 20.46 3.77
CA TYR A 95 8.32 20.83 4.06
C TYR A 95 7.35 19.85 3.38
N CYS A 96 6.07 19.98 3.72
CA CYS A 96 5.01 19.17 3.13
C CYS A 96 3.79 20.04 2.82
N GLN A 97 3.24 19.90 1.61
CA GLN A 97 1.94 20.43 1.21
C GLN A 97 0.91 19.31 1.19
N MET A 98 -0.32 19.63 1.58
CA MET A 98 -1.34 18.62 1.88
C MET A 98 -2.65 18.98 1.17
N ALA A 99 -3.30 17.99 0.59
CA ALA A 99 -4.63 18.12 0.01
C ALA A 99 -5.50 16.92 0.38
N VAL A 100 -6.81 17.15 0.46
CA VAL A 100 -7.82 16.12 0.70
C VAL A 100 -8.92 16.30 -0.32
N ALA A 101 -9.28 15.22 -1.01
CA ALA A 101 -10.42 15.15 -1.90
C ALA A 101 -11.52 14.31 -1.26
N SER A 102 -12.76 14.70 -1.55
CA SER A 102 -13.96 13.98 -1.14
C SER A 102 -14.68 13.40 -2.36
N GLY A 103 -15.67 12.55 -2.13
CA GLY A 103 -16.44 11.97 -3.23
C GLY A 103 -15.70 10.89 -4.02
N LEU A 104 -14.70 10.24 -3.41
CA LEU A 104 -14.01 9.07 -3.98
C LEU A 104 -15.02 8.00 -4.42
N PHE A 105 -16.03 7.76 -3.58
CA PHE A 105 -17.14 6.85 -3.85
C PHE A 105 -17.81 7.10 -5.21
N ASN A 106 -18.03 8.38 -5.55
CA ASN A 106 -18.72 8.76 -6.77
C ASN A 106 -17.80 8.60 -7.99
N SER A 107 -16.58 9.12 -7.88
CA SER A 107 -15.63 9.10 -8.98
C SER A 107 -14.19 9.26 -8.47
N PRO A 108 -13.38 8.18 -8.46
CA PRO A 108 -11.96 8.27 -8.12
C PRO A 108 -11.19 9.24 -9.02
N PHE A 109 -11.53 9.31 -10.31
CA PHE A 109 -10.93 10.25 -11.24
C PHE A 109 -11.10 11.72 -10.81
N LYS A 110 -12.35 12.15 -10.57
CA LYS A 110 -12.65 13.50 -10.04
C LYS A 110 -11.99 13.78 -8.69
N ALA A 111 -11.87 12.78 -7.81
CA ALA A 111 -11.09 12.93 -6.57
C ALA A 111 -9.61 13.21 -6.87
N GLY A 112 -9.02 12.53 -7.85
CA GLY A 112 -7.65 12.80 -8.31
C GLY A 112 -7.48 14.22 -8.86
N GLU A 113 -8.42 14.67 -9.69
CA GLU A 113 -8.41 16.04 -10.22
C GLU A 113 -8.49 17.09 -9.09
N GLN A 114 -9.32 16.85 -8.08
CA GLN A 114 -9.43 17.73 -6.90
C GLN A 114 -8.11 17.82 -6.14
N LEU A 115 -7.44 16.68 -5.91
CA LEU A 115 -6.13 16.65 -5.25
C LEU A 115 -5.11 17.46 -6.04
N ALA A 116 -5.02 17.23 -7.35
CA ALA A 116 -4.03 17.90 -8.19
C ALA A 116 -4.28 19.42 -8.27
N ALA A 117 -5.54 19.85 -8.30
CA ALA A 117 -5.91 21.26 -8.33
C ALA A 117 -5.68 21.98 -6.99
N ALA A 118 -5.77 21.26 -5.87
CA ALA A 118 -5.57 21.81 -4.53
C ALA A 118 -4.08 21.91 -4.14
N LEU A 119 -3.21 21.14 -4.79
CA LEU A 119 -1.78 21.15 -4.52
C LEU A 119 -1.07 22.25 -5.31
N PRO A 120 -0.16 23.02 -4.69
CA PRO A 120 0.67 23.98 -5.41
C PRO A 120 1.69 23.26 -6.29
N THR A 121 2.16 23.94 -7.34
CA THR A 121 3.34 23.47 -8.07
C THR A 121 4.58 23.60 -7.19
N MET A 122 5.28 22.48 -6.99
CA MET A 122 6.49 22.39 -6.19
C MET A 122 7.64 21.88 -7.07
N PRO A 123 8.51 22.74 -7.61
CA PRO A 123 9.62 22.34 -8.50
C PRO A 123 10.64 21.42 -7.82
N ASP A 124 10.74 21.49 -6.50
CA ASP A 124 11.60 20.72 -5.61
C ASP A 124 10.85 19.56 -4.91
N ALA A 125 9.65 19.20 -5.40
CA ALA A 125 8.93 18.05 -4.86
C ALA A 125 9.73 16.76 -5.05
N SER A 126 9.97 16.06 -3.94
CA SER A 126 10.69 14.78 -3.94
C SER A 126 9.75 13.59 -4.06
N LEU A 127 8.54 13.69 -3.48
CA LEU A 127 7.57 12.60 -3.43
C LEU A 127 6.16 13.16 -3.21
N LEU A 128 5.16 12.56 -3.87
CA LEU A 128 3.77 12.63 -3.45
C LEU A 128 3.37 11.31 -2.79
N LEU A 129 2.97 11.36 -1.51
CA LEU A 129 2.35 10.24 -0.81
C LEU A 129 0.82 10.32 -0.98
N LEU A 130 0.23 9.31 -1.64
CA LEU A 130 -1.20 9.22 -1.90
C LEU A 130 -1.83 8.15 -1.00
N LEU A 131 -2.82 8.54 -0.18
CA LEU A 131 -3.61 7.60 0.62
C LEU A 131 -5.08 7.72 0.23
N TYR A 132 -5.80 6.61 0.14
CA TYR A 132 -7.22 6.64 -0.22
C TYR A 132 -7.99 5.47 0.42
N ASP A 133 -9.31 5.61 0.56
CA ASP A 133 -10.15 4.54 1.08
C ASP A 133 -10.36 3.45 0.03
N SER A 134 -9.77 2.27 0.21
CA SER A 134 -9.92 1.19 -0.78
C SER A 134 -11.31 0.60 -0.84
N ILE A 135 -12.11 0.67 0.22
CA ILE A 135 -13.43 0.04 0.26
C ILE A 135 -14.50 1.02 -0.23
N LYS A 136 -15.12 0.74 -1.37
CA LYS A 136 -16.30 1.48 -1.85
C LYS A 136 -17.58 0.97 -1.21
N PHE A 137 -17.78 -0.35 -1.26
CA PHE A 137 -18.83 -1.06 -0.54
C PHE A 137 -18.20 -2.19 0.27
N ALA A 138 -18.54 -2.26 1.56
CA ALA A 138 -18.02 -3.30 2.44
C ALA A 138 -18.49 -4.69 1.99
N GLY A 139 -17.63 -5.69 2.20
CA GLY A 139 -17.99 -7.08 2.00
C GLY A 139 -18.92 -7.60 3.09
N SER A 140 -19.55 -8.75 2.83
CA SER A 140 -20.22 -9.57 3.84
C SER A 140 -20.00 -11.05 3.52
N GLU A 141 -20.49 -11.97 4.37
CA GLU A 141 -20.30 -13.42 4.22
C GLU A 141 -20.64 -13.95 2.80
N HIS A 142 -21.57 -13.30 2.09
CA HIS A 142 -22.01 -13.72 0.76
C HIS A 142 -21.86 -12.65 -0.32
N VAL A 143 -21.24 -11.51 -0.01
CA VAL A 143 -21.10 -10.39 -0.96
C VAL A 143 -19.65 -9.95 -0.98
N ALA A 144 -19.01 -10.11 -2.13
CA ALA A 144 -17.65 -9.61 -2.33
C ALA A 144 -17.60 -8.08 -2.14
N PRO A 145 -16.56 -7.54 -1.52
CA PRO A 145 -16.39 -6.09 -1.40
C PRO A 145 -16.24 -5.46 -2.79
N VAL A 146 -16.69 -4.22 -2.92
CA VAL A 146 -16.40 -3.40 -4.09
C VAL A 146 -15.30 -2.43 -3.71
N MET A 147 -14.21 -2.44 -4.47
CA MET A 147 -13.06 -1.59 -4.22
C MET A 147 -13.20 -0.24 -4.92
N ASN A 148 -12.64 0.82 -4.33
CA ASN A 148 -12.27 2.02 -5.08
C ASN A 148 -10.95 1.73 -5.80
N PRO A 149 -10.90 1.82 -7.14
CA PRO A 149 -9.68 1.53 -7.88
C PRO A 149 -8.68 2.70 -7.85
N SER A 150 -7.39 2.40 -7.76
CA SER A 150 -6.31 3.39 -7.80
C SER A 150 -6.10 3.96 -9.21
N ALA A 151 -6.30 3.18 -10.27
CA ALA A 151 -5.93 3.61 -11.62
C ALA A 151 -6.70 4.87 -12.10
N PRO A 152 -8.04 4.98 -11.94
CA PRO A 152 -8.75 6.22 -12.27
C PRO A 152 -8.35 7.39 -11.37
N LEU A 153 -8.08 7.15 -10.08
CA LEU A 153 -7.61 8.17 -9.13
C LEU A 153 -6.27 8.77 -9.58
N LEU A 154 -5.30 7.91 -9.91
CA LEU A 154 -3.99 8.32 -10.42
C LEU A 154 -4.10 9.08 -11.74
N ARG A 155 -4.94 8.63 -12.68
CA ARG A 155 -5.18 9.36 -13.94
C ARG A 155 -5.73 10.76 -13.72
N GLY A 156 -6.64 10.94 -12.77
CA GLY A 156 -7.17 12.26 -12.42
C GLY A 156 -6.10 13.16 -11.78
N LEU A 157 -5.27 12.58 -10.92
CA LEU A 157 -4.16 13.27 -10.26
C LEU A 157 -3.12 13.78 -11.27
N GLU A 158 -2.77 12.95 -12.25
CA GLU A 158 -1.74 13.22 -13.26
C GLU A 158 -2.10 14.35 -14.24
N LEU A 159 -3.38 14.73 -14.36
CA LEU A 159 -3.79 15.80 -15.28
C LEU A 159 -3.18 17.16 -14.93
N ASN A 160 -3.00 17.44 -13.63
CA ASN A 160 -2.48 18.73 -13.16
C ASN A 160 -1.21 18.57 -12.29
N LEU A 161 -0.74 17.35 -12.05
CA LEU A 161 0.52 17.10 -11.35
C LEU A 161 1.70 17.22 -12.33
N SER A 162 2.80 17.83 -11.89
CA SER A 162 4.05 17.80 -12.65
C SER A 162 4.47 16.35 -12.91
N SER A 163 4.74 16.01 -14.17
CA SER A 163 5.06 14.64 -14.59
C SER A 163 6.34 14.06 -13.98
N ALA A 164 7.13 14.86 -13.27
CA ALA A 164 8.39 14.46 -12.66
C ALA A 164 8.26 13.96 -11.20
N VAL A 165 7.14 14.20 -10.52
CA VAL A 165 7.01 13.85 -9.09
C VAL A 165 6.62 12.38 -8.96
N PRO A 166 7.45 11.53 -8.32
CA PRO A 166 7.08 10.14 -8.09
C PRO A 166 5.91 10.07 -7.10
N VAL A 167 4.94 9.19 -7.38
CA VAL A 167 3.81 8.93 -6.49
C VAL A 167 3.99 7.57 -5.84
N ALA A 168 4.09 7.56 -4.52
CA ALA A 168 3.98 6.35 -3.71
C ALA A 168 2.74 6.44 -2.83
N GLY A 169 2.23 5.33 -2.32
CA GLY A 169 0.98 5.40 -1.58
C GLY A 169 0.34 4.07 -1.27
N ALA A 170 -0.86 4.17 -0.72
CA ALA A 170 -1.64 3.01 -0.37
C ALA A 170 -3.14 3.26 -0.44
N GLY A 171 -3.84 2.22 -0.86
CA GLY A 171 -5.24 2.05 -0.59
C GLY A 171 -5.43 1.44 0.81
N LEU A 172 -6.06 2.20 1.71
CA LEU A 172 -6.24 1.85 3.10
C LEU A 172 -7.27 0.73 3.27
N LEU A 173 -7.03 -0.15 4.23
CA LEU A 173 -7.89 -1.28 4.59
C LEU A 173 -7.81 -1.48 6.10
N GLY A 174 -8.95 -1.61 6.80
CA GLY A 174 -8.97 -1.69 8.27
C GLY A 174 -8.94 -3.10 8.84
N ASP A 175 -9.46 -4.07 8.10
CA ASP A 175 -9.65 -5.43 8.56
C ASP A 175 -9.73 -6.41 7.37
N GLN A 176 -9.60 -7.71 7.68
CA GLN A 176 -9.66 -8.79 6.69
C GLN A 176 -11.08 -9.06 6.16
N GLY A 177 -12.10 -8.49 6.80
CA GLY A 177 -13.50 -8.58 6.36
C GLY A 177 -13.86 -7.52 5.31
N PHE A 178 -12.92 -6.67 4.92
CA PHE A 178 -13.16 -5.55 4.01
C PHE A 178 -14.25 -4.60 4.52
N GLY A 179 -14.24 -4.33 5.83
CA GLY A 179 -15.07 -3.32 6.47
C GLY A 179 -14.76 -1.89 6.00
N HIS A 180 -15.64 -0.95 6.33
CA HIS A 180 -15.45 0.46 5.97
C HIS A 180 -14.15 1.03 6.57
N THR A 181 -13.46 1.83 5.79
CA THR A 181 -12.23 2.53 6.22
C THR A 181 -12.55 3.95 6.65
N GLN A 182 -11.63 4.55 7.42
CA GLN A 182 -11.64 5.96 7.79
C GLN A 182 -10.24 6.53 7.57
N GLN A 183 -10.18 7.78 7.10
CA GLN A 183 -8.93 8.52 6.94
C GLN A 183 -8.83 9.66 7.93
N PHE A 184 -7.64 9.87 8.44
CA PHE A 184 -7.25 11.09 9.12
C PHE A 184 -6.83 12.11 8.06
N CYS A 185 -7.51 13.25 8.02
CA CYS A 185 -7.42 14.25 6.96
C CYS A 185 -7.01 15.59 7.56
N GLY A 186 -5.84 15.63 8.19
CA GLY A 186 -5.33 16.80 8.90
C GLY A 186 -6.10 17.01 10.21
N LYS A 187 -7.00 17.99 10.22
CA LYS A 187 -7.81 18.42 11.39
C LYS A 187 -9.18 17.72 11.50
N SER A 188 -9.46 16.77 10.62
CA SER A 188 -10.74 16.05 10.57
C SER A 188 -10.56 14.57 10.24
N ILE A 189 -11.64 13.81 10.33
CA ILE A 189 -11.73 12.43 9.86
C ILE A 189 -12.74 12.37 8.72
N ALA A 190 -12.42 11.66 7.66
CA ALA A 190 -13.29 11.46 6.51
C ALA A 190 -13.40 9.97 6.15
N GLN A 191 -14.38 9.68 5.30
CA GLN A 191 -14.54 8.40 4.62
C GLN A 191 -14.82 8.66 3.15
N GLN A 192 -14.52 7.69 2.30
CA GLN A 192 -14.62 7.85 0.84
C GLN A 192 -13.84 9.09 0.38
N SER A 193 -12.64 9.25 0.92
CA SER A 193 -11.72 10.34 0.63
C SER A 193 -10.44 9.84 -0.01
N ALA A 194 -9.66 10.77 -0.55
CA ALA A 194 -8.26 10.56 -0.85
C ALA A 194 -7.46 11.73 -0.28
N SER A 195 -6.25 11.49 0.18
CA SER A 195 -5.33 12.50 0.70
C SER A 195 -3.99 12.41 -0.01
N ALA A 196 -3.40 13.58 -0.29
CA ALA A 196 -2.10 13.70 -0.91
C ALA A 196 -1.18 14.56 -0.04
N LEU A 197 0.03 14.08 0.20
CA LEU A 197 1.08 14.77 0.92
C LEU A 197 2.29 14.89 0.00
N VAL A 198 2.60 16.11 -0.46
CA VAL A 198 3.74 16.38 -1.33
C VAL A 198 4.89 16.90 -0.48
N PHE A 199 5.97 16.15 -0.44
CA PHE A 199 7.19 16.51 0.29
C PHE A 199 8.17 17.24 -0.65
N GLY A 200 8.84 18.27 -0.13
CA GLY A 200 9.84 19.04 -0.86
C GLY A 200 10.91 19.65 0.05
N GLY A 201 11.73 20.53 -0.52
CA GLY A 201 12.91 21.11 0.10
C GLY A 201 14.12 20.19 0.02
N ASN A 202 15.00 20.24 1.02
CA ASN A 202 16.19 19.40 1.09
C ASN A 202 15.82 17.97 1.55
N LEU A 203 15.11 17.26 0.68
CA LEU A 203 14.66 15.89 0.88
C LEU A 203 14.78 15.13 -0.43
N THR A 204 15.24 13.89 -0.39
CA THR A 204 15.21 12.96 -1.52
C THR A 204 14.48 11.70 -1.09
N SER A 205 13.72 11.07 -1.99
CA SER A 205 13.04 9.81 -1.70
C SER A 205 13.58 8.69 -2.57
N TYR A 206 13.88 7.56 -1.95
CA TYR A 206 14.22 6.32 -2.60
C TYR A 206 13.04 5.37 -2.45
N ILE A 207 12.60 4.76 -3.55
CA ILE A 207 11.42 3.87 -3.57
C ILE A 207 11.88 2.49 -4.00
N GLY A 208 11.68 1.50 -3.14
CA GLY A 208 11.86 0.08 -3.44
C GLY A 208 10.50 -0.60 -3.58
N VAL A 209 10.31 -1.35 -4.66
CA VAL A 209 9.15 -2.22 -4.85
C VAL A 209 9.62 -3.66 -4.68
N MET A 210 8.90 -4.40 -3.83
CA MET A 210 9.19 -5.79 -3.49
C MET A 210 8.01 -6.64 -3.94
N HIS A 211 8.26 -7.65 -4.76
CA HIS A 211 7.23 -8.62 -5.14
C HIS A 211 7.48 -9.97 -4.48
N GLY A 212 6.51 -10.87 -4.66
CA GLY A 212 6.57 -12.24 -4.16
C GLY A 212 6.13 -13.26 -5.19
N CYS A 213 6.14 -12.87 -6.47
CA CYS A 213 5.47 -13.60 -7.53
C CYS A 213 6.44 -13.91 -8.67
N GLN A 214 6.31 -15.11 -9.23
CA GLN A 214 7.08 -15.54 -10.39
C GLN A 214 6.15 -16.12 -11.47
N PRO A 215 6.49 -16.01 -12.76
CA PRO A 215 5.70 -16.64 -13.81
C PRO A 215 5.54 -18.15 -13.57
N LEU A 216 4.32 -18.65 -13.76
CA LEU A 216 4.01 -20.09 -13.67
C LEU A 216 4.66 -20.85 -14.83
N SER A 217 4.73 -20.21 -16.00
CA SER A 217 5.43 -20.69 -17.19
C SER A 217 5.84 -19.51 -18.07
N THR A 218 6.51 -19.79 -19.19
CA THR A 218 6.82 -18.77 -20.21
C THR A 218 5.61 -18.37 -21.05
N GLN A 219 4.49 -19.08 -20.95
CA GLN A 219 3.28 -18.80 -21.73
C GLN A 219 2.72 -17.42 -21.39
N ARG A 220 2.37 -16.66 -22.44
CA ARG A 220 1.57 -15.44 -22.33
C ARG A 220 0.18 -15.70 -22.87
N TYR A 221 -0.79 -15.02 -22.30
CA TYR A 221 -2.18 -15.10 -22.70
C TYR A 221 -2.67 -13.72 -23.12
N THR A 222 -3.44 -13.66 -24.19
CA THR A 222 -4.07 -12.43 -24.66
C THR A 222 -5.47 -12.32 -24.08
N ILE A 223 -5.78 -11.18 -23.47
CA ILE A 223 -7.14 -10.90 -23.02
C ILE A 223 -8.03 -10.74 -24.25
N THR A 224 -9.09 -11.56 -24.34
CA THR A 224 -10.01 -11.59 -25.48
C THR A 224 -11.45 -11.25 -25.10
N GLY A 225 -11.71 -11.04 -23.81
CA GLY A 225 -13.03 -10.68 -23.29
C GLY A 225 -12.89 -10.20 -21.85
N ILE A 226 -13.09 -8.89 -21.64
CA ILE A 226 -13.02 -8.26 -20.32
C ILE A 226 -13.97 -7.06 -20.27
N PHE A 227 -14.62 -6.85 -19.13
CA PHE A 227 -15.43 -5.65 -18.88
C PHE A 227 -15.15 -5.11 -17.47
N GLY A 228 -14.55 -3.91 -17.39
CA GLY A 228 -14.11 -3.37 -16.09
C GLY A 228 -13.13 -4.31 -15.40
N GLN A 229 -13.43 -4.72 -14.17
CA GLN A 229 -12.62 -5.71 -13.44
C GLN A 229 -12.98 -7.18 -13.75
N PHE A 230 -13.94 -7.46 -14.64
CA PHE A 230 -14.43 -8.81 -14.90
C PHE A 230 -13.75 -9.42 -16.13
N LEU A 231 -12.88 -10.41 -15.91
CA LEU A 231 -12.14 -11.11 -16.96
C LEU A 231 -12.84 -12.42 -17.34
N TYR A 232 -13.30 -12.51 -18.59
CA TYR A 232 -14.07 -13.65 -19.09
C TYR A 232 -13.23 -14.61 -19.91
N THR A 233 -12.40 -14.11 -20.85
CA THR A 233 -11.69 -14.97 -21.79
C THR A 233 -10.23 -14.59 -22.03
N LEU A 234 -9.41 -15.64 -22.15
CA LEU A 234 -7.99 -15.60 -22.49
C LEU A 234 -7.78 -16.45 -23.75
N ASP A 235 -7.15 -15.88 -24.79
CA ASP A 235 -6.90 -16.54 -26.08
C ASP A 235 -8.16 -17.19 -26.69
N GLY A 236 -9.32 -16.53 -26.57
CA GLY A 236 -10.62 -17.00 -27.07
C GLY A 236 -11.24 -18.12 -26.25
N LYS A 237 -10.67 -18.48 -25.09
CA LYS A 237 -11.17 -19.53 -24.20
C LYS A 237 -11.60 -18.95 -22.85
N PRO A 238 -12.54 -19.58 -22.12
CA PRO A 238 -12.90 -19.16 -20.77
C PRO A 238 -11.67 -19.07 -19.85
N ALA A 239 -11.45 -17.91 -19.23
CA ALA A 239 -10.26 -17.61 -18.44
C ALA A 239 -10.11 -18.58 -17.26
N VAL A 240 -11.23 -18.90 -16.62
CA VAL A 240 -11.34 -19.87 -15.52
C VAL A 240 -10.81 -21.25 -15.94
N THR A 241 -11.17 -21.74 -17.14
CA THR A 241 -10.69 -23.02 -17.69
C THR A 241 -9.20 -22.96 -18.04
N VAL A 242 -8.73 -21.84 -18.60
CA VAL A 242 -7.30 -21.64 -18.90
C VAL A 242 -6.46 -21.74 -17.64
N ILE A 243 -6.90 -21.12 -16.54
CA ILE A 243 -6.18 -21.15 -15.27
C ILE A 243 -6.19 -22.55 -14.65
N ASP A 244 -7.33 -23.24 -14.66
CA ASP A 244 -7.42 -24.64 -14.17
C ASP A 244 -6.41 -25.56 -14.86
N GLN A 245 -6.31 -25.44 -16.19
CA GLN A 245 -5.39 -26.24 -16.99
C GLN A 245 -3.93 -25.88 -16.67
N ALA A 246 -3.62 -24.59 -16.57
CA ALA A 246 -2.27 -24.13 -16.27
C ALA A 246 -1.81 -24.53 -14.86
N PHE A 247 -2.72 -24.49 -13.88
CA PHE A 247 -2.43 -24.83 -12.49
C PHE A 247 -2.56 -26.33 -12.19
N GLY A 248 -3.20 -27.09 -13.09
CA GLY A 248 -3.49 -28.52 -12.91
C GLY A 248 -4.55 -28.82 -11.85
N SER A 249 -5.33 -27.82 -11.42
CA SER A 249 -6.35 -27.96 -10.38
C SER A 249 -7.33 -26.79 -10.40
N SER A 250 -8.57 -27.03 -9.98
CA SER A 250 -9.58 -25.99 -9.71
C SER A 250 -9.58 -25.49 -8.25
N ASN A 251 -8.68 -25.99 -7.40
CA ASN A 251 -8.66 -25.65 -5.97
C ASN A 251 -8.36 -24.17 -5.70
N TRP A 252 -7.69 -23.46 -6.62
CA TRP A 252 -7.43 -22.01 -6.48
C TRP A 252 -8.73 -21.20 -6.40
N ARG A 253 -9.84 -21.73 -6.92
CA ARG A 253 -11.17 -21.10 -6.88
C ARG A 253 -11.82 -21.09 -5.49
N LYS A 254 -11.31 -21.91 -4.56
CA LYS A 254 -11.89 -22.10 -3.22
C LYS A 254 -11.51 -21.01 -2.23
N SER A 255 -10.55 -20.14 -2.57
CA SER A 255 -10.16 -19.00 -1.75
C SER A 255 -10.55 -17.68 -2.43
N SER A 256 -11.07 -16.75 -1.62
CA SER A 256 -11.39 -15.39 -2.02
C SER A 256 -10.92 -14.45 -0.89
N PRO A 257 -9.94 -13.57 -1.14
CA PRO A 257 -9.07 -13.49 -2.33
C PRO A 257 -8.32 -14.79 -2.69
N VAL A 258 -7.96 -14.96 -3.96
CA VAL A 258 -7.14 -16.10 -4.42
C VAL A 258 -5.70 -15.92 -3.92
N SER A 259 -5.19 -16.86 -3.12
CA SER A 259 -3.93 -16.70 -2.38
C SER A 259 -2.66 -17.19 -3.10
N LYS A 260 -2.77 -18.12 -4.04
CA LYS A 260 -1.61 -18.80 -4.69
C LYS A 260 -1.29 -18.27 -6.09
N LEU A 261 -2.18 -17.49 -6.68
CA LEU A 261 -2.16 -17.10 -8.07
C LEU A 261 -2.54 -15.62 -8.22
N CYS A 262 -1.86 -14.93 -9.12
CA CYS A 262 -2.25 -13.62 -9.59
C CYS A 262 -1.96 -13.47 -11.10
N LEU A 263 -2.39 -12.36 -11.69
CA LEU A 263 -2.10 -12.05 -13.09
C LEU A 263 -0.95 -11.04 -13.17
N GLY A 264 0.11 -11.37 -13.88
CA GLY A 264 1.24 -10.48 -14.14
C GLY A 264 1.06 -9.73 -15.45
N ILE A 265 1.09 -8.41 -15.40
CA ILE A 265 1.16 -7.54 -16.59
C ILE A 265 2.64 -7.32 -16.90
N PRO A 266 3.18 -7.86 -18.02
CA PRO A 266 4.57 -7.68 -18.37
C PRO A 266 4.87 -6.24 -18.78
N ALA A 267 6.06 -5.75 -18.41
CA ALA A 267 6.58 -4.47 -18.86
C ALA A 267 6.74 -4.46 -20.39
N THR A 268 6.22 -3.41 -21.03
CA THR A 268 6.33 -3.21 -22.48
C THR A 268 7.75 -2.78 -22.88
N GLY A 269 8.22 -3.21 -24.04
CA GLY A 269 9.48 -2.72 -24.63
C GLY A 269 10.76 -3.36 -24.11
N ARG A 270 10.67 -4.44 -23.30
CA ARG A 270 11.83 -5.24 -22.89
C ARG A 270 11.92 -6.53 -23.71
N ALA A 271 13.13 -6.84 -24.20
CA ALA A 271 13.40 -8.06 -24.95
C ALA A 271 13.30 -9.31 -24.07
N GLU A 272 13.75 -9.21 -22.82
CA GLU A 272 13.68 -10.28 -21.81
C GLU A 272 13.09 -9.75 -20.51
N LEU A 273 12.28 -10.58 -19.85
CA LEU A 273 11.70 -10.30 -18.53
C LEU A 273 12.38 -11.24 -17.54
N THR A 274 13.34 -10.72 -16.81
CA THR A 274 14.21 -11.51 -15.90
C THR A 274 14.08 -11.07 -14.46
N SER A 275 13.47 -9.93 -14.20
CA SER A 275 13.20 -9.38 -12.87
C SER A 275 11.72 -9.48 -12.53
N GLU A 276 11.40 -9.70 -11.26
CA GLU A 276 10.02 -9.56 -10.78
C GLU A 276 9.45 -8.14 -11.00
N ASN A 277 10.32 -7.12 -11.01
CA ASN A 277 9.94 -5.74 -11.30
C ASN A 277 9.57 -5.49 -12.76
N ASP A 278 9.78 -6.49 -13.63
CA ASP A 278 9.29 -6.49 -15.00
C ASP A 278 7.80 -6.83 -15.09
N PHE A 279 7.14 -7.08 -13.96
CA PHE A 279 5.72 -7.40 -13.88
C PHE A 279 4.98 -6.52 -12.89
N SER A 280 3.79 -6.06 -13.27
CA SER A 280 2.79 -5.54 -12.33
C SER A 280 1.79 -6.64 -12.03
N ASN A 281 1.73 -7.10 -10.78
CA ASN A 281 0.81 -8.18 -10.39
C ASN A 281 -0.59 -7.63 -10.08
N ARG A 282 -1.61 -8.41 -10.40
CA ARG A 282 -3.02 -8.12 -10.15
C ARG A 282 -3.68 -9.25 -9.39
N LEU A 283 -4.20 -8.92 -8.21
CA LEU A 283 -4.90 -9.85 -7.35
C LEU A 283 -6.22 -10.26 -8.01
N ILE A 284 -6.53 -11.56 -7.87
CA ILE A 284 -7.82 -12.12 -8.26
C ILE A 284 -8.67 -12.17 -6.99
N SER A 285 -9.68 -11.33 -6.91
CA SER A 285 -10.61 -11.25 -5.78
C SER A 285 -11.39 -12.55 -5.62
N GLY A 286 -11.73 -13.19 -6.75
CA GLY A 286 -12.44 -14.46 -6.78
C GLY A 286 -12.98 -14.75 -8.17
N ILE A 287 -13.87 -15.74 -8.25
CA ILE A 287 -14.63 -16.06 -9.46
C ILE A 287 -16.01 -15.39 -9.42
N LEU A 288 -16.59 -15.18 -10.59
CA LEU A 288 -18.00 -14.80 -10.68
C LEU A 288 -18.89 -15.94 -10.15
N PRO A 289 -20.04 -15.64 -9.52
CA PRO A 289 -20.95 -16.67 -9.00
C PRO A 289 -21.47 -17.68 -10.03
N ASN A 290 -21.40 -17.35 -11.32
CA ASN A 290 -21.80 -18.20 -12.43
C ASN A 290 -20.62 -18.96 -13.08
N ASP A 291 -19.42 -18.89 -12.49
CA ASP A 291 -18.18 -19.50 -12.98
C ASP A 291 -17.69 -19.03 -14.36
N GLU A 292 -18.30 -17.99 -14.95
CA GLU A 292 -17.98 -17.54 -16.32
C GLU A 292 -16.73 -16.65 -16.41
N GLY A 293 -16.21 -16.17 -15.28
CA GLY A 293 -15.08 -15.25 -15.27
C GLY A 293 -14.50 -15.00 -13.88
N LEU A 294 -13.50 -14.13 -13.85
CA LEU A 294 -12.77 -13.71 -12.66
C LEU A 294 -13.10 -12.27 -12.31
N ILE A 295 -13.02 -11.95 -11.02
CA ILE A 295 -13.10 -10.59 -10.51
C ILE A 295 -11.67 -10.15 -10.14
N LEU A 296 -11.16 -9.12 -10.80
CA LEU A 296 -9.86 -8.51 -10.51
C LEU A 296 -10.01 -7.42 -9.46
N PHE A 297 -8.91 -7.11 -8.75
CA PHE A 297 -8.89 -6.06 -7.74
C PHE A 297 -8.89 -4.65 -8.35
N GLU A 298 -8.25 -4.49 -9.52
CA GLU A 298 -8.15 -3.24 -10.29
C GLU A 298 -8.73 -3.40 -11.71
N PRO A 299 -9.50 -2.42 -12.22
CA PRO A 299 -10.08 -2.43 -13.57
C PRO A 299 -9.16 -1.73 -14.58
N ASP A 300 -7.87 -2.09 -14.59
CA ASP A 300 -6.85 -1.44 -15.44
C ASP A 300 -6.36 -2.32 -16.60
N MET A 301 -7.06 -3.43 -16.83
CA MET A 301 -6.86 -4.32 -17.96
C MET A 301 -7.85 -4.07 -19.11
N HIS A 302 -7.45 -4.36 -20.34
CA HIS A 302 -8.30 -4.26 -21.54
C HIS A 302 -8.02 -5.38 -22.54
N GLU A 303 -8.95 -5.59 -23.48
CA GLU A 303 -8.79 -6.56 -24.57
C GLU A 303 -7.53 -6.26 -25.41
N GLY A 304 -6.86 -7.33 -25.84
CA GLY A 304 -5.61 -7.26 -26.59
C GLY A 304 -4.35 -7.17 -25.73
N MET A 305 -4.46 -6.84 -24.43
CA MET A 305 -3.29 -6.91 -23.54
C MET A 305 -2.82 -8.35 -23.35
N GLN A 306 -1.50 -8.49 -23.18
CA GLN A 306 -0.89 -9.75 -22.76
C GLN A 306 -0.74 -9.80 -21.24
N ILE A 307 -1.01 -10.96 -20.66
CA ILE A 307 -0.76 -11.27 -19.26
C ILE A 307 0.01 -12.59 -19.12
N GLN A 308 0.61 -12.79 -17.96
CA GLN A 308 1.14 -14.08 -17.52
C GLN A 308 0.45 -14.54 -16.25
N LEU A 309 0.28 -15.84 -16.11
CA LEU A 309 -0.15 -16.43 -14.85
C LEU A 309 1.05 -16.48 -13.93
N MET A 310 0.89 -15.92 -12.72
CA MET A 310 1.96 -15.77 -11.75
C MET A 310 1.64 -16.60 -10.51
N ARG A 311 2.64 -17.31 -10.00
CA ARG A 311 2.56 -18.05 -8.74
C ARG A 311 3.10 -17.19 -7.60
N ARG A 312 2.30 -17.04 -6.55
CA ARG A 312 2.74 -16.40 -5.30
C ARG A 312 3.63 -17.35 -4.50
N SER A 313 4.69 -16.81 -3.90
CA SER A 313 5.59 -17.53 -3.01
C SER A 313 5.98 -16.62 -1.84
N PRO A 314 5.53 -16.92 -0.61
CA PRO A 314 5.96 -16.19 0.58
C PRO A 314 7.48 -16.23 0.79
N ALA A 315 8.13 -17.34 0.41
CA ALA A 315 9.58 -17.45 0.44
C ALA A 315 10.26 -16.47 -0.54
N LEU A 316 9.73 -16.30 -1.75
CA LEU A 316 10.24 -15.29 -2.68
C LEU A 316 9.95 -13.88 -2.17
N SER A 317 8.80 -13.66 -1.52
CA SER A 317 8.43 -12.36 -0.93
C SER A 317 9.46 -11.92 0.11
N ARG A 318 9.92 -12.83 0.98
CA ARG A 318 11.00 -12.58 1.95
C ARG A 318 12.34 -12.28 1.28
N VAL A 319 12.71 -13.08 0.28
CA VAL A 319 13.97 -12.87 -0.47
C VAL A 319 13.94 -11.51 -1.16
N SER A 320 12.85 -11.18 -1.84
CA SER A 320 12.67 -9.87 -2.47
C SER A 320 12.75 -8.73 -1.47
N ALA A 321 12.05 -8.83 -0.33
CA ALA A 321 12.07 -7.80 0.70
C ALA A 321 13.48 -7.54 1.23
N ARG A 322 14.25 -8.60 1.49
CA ARG A 322 15.67 -8.48 1.88
C ARG A 322 16.49 -7.82 0.78
N THR A 323 16.51 -8.41 -0.41
CA THR A 323 17.40 -7.98 -1.51
C THR A 323 17.11 -6.54 -1.96
N HIS A 324 15.83 -6.15 -2.08
CA HIS A 324 15.49 -4.79 -2.49
C HIS A 324 15.74 -3.77 -1.38
N THR A 325 15.56 -4.13 -0.11
CA THR A 325 15.92 -3.22 1.00
C THR A 325 17.43 -3.03 1.09
N GLU A 326 18.22 -4.10 0.95
CA GLU A 326 19.68 -4.03 0.91
C GLU A 326 20.16 -3.16 -0.26
N ALA A 327 19.63 -3.38 -1.46
CA ALA A 327 19.97 -2.60 -2.65
C ALA A 327 19.59 -1.11 -2.48
N LEU A 328 18.41 -0.82 -1.92
CA LEU A 328 17.96 0.55 -1.66
C LEU A 328 18.90 1.26 -0.67
N LEU A 329 19.25 0.62 0.44
CA LEU A 329 20.16 1.17 1.45
C LEU A 329 21.59 1.34 0.90
N GLN A 330 22.04 0.39 0.08
CA GLN A 330 23.33 0.49 -0.60
C GLN A 330 23.36 1.67 -1.57
N GLN A 331 22.30 1.86 -2.36
CA GLN A 331 22.18 2.99 -3.29
C GLN A 331 22.21 4.32 -2.53
N ILE A 332 21.43 4.45 -1.44
CA ILE A 332 21.43 5.65 -0.59
C ILE A 332 22.85 5.98 -0.09
N LYS A 333 23.59 4.95 0.35
CA LYS A 333 24.98 5.12 0.81
C LYS A 333 25.91 5.54 -0.33
N GLN A 334 25.77 4.95 -1.51
CA GLN A 334 26.58 5.28 -2.70
C GLN A 334 26.36 6.72 -3.15
N ASP A 335 25.14 7.22 -3.04
CA ASP A 335 24.78 8.60 -3.34
C ASP A 335 25.23 9.60 -2.25
N GLY A 336 25.88 9.10 -1.18
CA GLY A 336 26.34 9.93 -0.06
C GLY A 336 25.20 10.54 0.77
N LYS A 337 24.00 9.96 0.68
CA LYS A 337 22.78 10.45 1.32
C LYS A 337 22.59 9.84 2.71
N GLN A 338 21.98 10.60 3.61
CA GLN A 338 21.65 10.14 4.97
C GLN A 338 20.18 9.75 5.07
N PRO A 339 19.83 8.48 5.38
CA PRO A 339 18.45 8.10 5.68
C PRO A 339 17.89 8.84 6.91
N LEU A 340 16.65 9.32 6.81
CA LEU A 340 15.95 10.04 7.87
C LEU A 340 14.72 9.29 8.39
N PHE A 341 13.95 8.68 7.48
CA PHE A 341 12.68 8.03 7.79
C PHE A 341 12.30 7.04 6.70
N ALA A 342 11.79 5.87 7.11
CA ALA A 342 11.25 4.86 6.23
C ALA A 342 9.74 4.73 6.43
N LEU A 343 9.00 4.76 5.32
CA LEU A 343 7.58 4.43 5.25
C LEU A 343 7.39 3.14 4.45
N TYR A 344 6.82 2.11 5.08
CA TYR A 344 6.60 0.82 4.44
C TYR A 344 5.11 0.50 4.31
N MET A 345 4.63 0.40 3.06
CA MET A 345 3.27 0.02 2.72
C MET A 345 3.30 -1.42 2.22
N ASP A 346 2.70 -2.34 2.95
CA ASP A 346 2.79 -3.77 2.66
C ASP A 346 1.41 -4.39 2.43
N CYS A 347 1.27 -5.20 1.39
CA CYS A 347 -0.01 -5.83 1.09
C CYS A 347 -0.43 -6.74 2.24
N ALA A 348 -1.63 -6.54 2.77
CA ALA A 348 -2.13 -7.33 3.89
C ALA A 348 -2.25 -8.83 3.58
N GLY A 349 -2.28 -9.22 2.30
CA GLY A 349 -2.20 -10.62 1.90
C GLY A 349 -0.83 -11.26 2.14
N ARG A 350 0.22 -10.50 2.46
CA ARG A 350 1.59 -10.99 2.65
C ARG A 350 1.92 -11.39 4.10
N VAL A 351 0.99 -11.19 5.04
CA VAL A 351 1.16 -11.69 6.40
C VAL A 351 1.22 -13.22 6.44
N ALA A 352 1.99 -13.78 7.37
CA ALA A 352 2.21 -15.22 7.51
C ALA A 352 0.93 -15.99 7.84
N GLN A 353 -0.12 -15.33 8.34
CA GLN A 353 -1.44 -15.95 8.52
C GLN A 353 -2.03 -16.49 7.20
N PHE A 354 -1.65 -15.94 6.04
CA PHE A 354 -2.12 -16.37 4.72
C PHE A 354 -1.14 -17.30 3.98
N ASP A 355 -0.11 -17.80 4.67
CA ASP A 355 0.79 -18.79 4.11
C ASP A 355 0.18 -20.18 4.26
N ASP A 356 -0.03 -20.90 3.15
CA ASP A 356 -0.65 -22.23 3.13
C ASP A 356 0.23 -23.35 3.74
N ASN A 357 1.45 -23.03 4.19
CA ASN A 357 2.30 -24.00 4.87
C ASN A 357 1.88 -24.06 6.34
N GLU A 358 1.56 -25.26 6.85
CA GLU A 358 1.09 -25.52 8.22
C GLU A 358 2.02 -25.00 9.34
N GLN A 359 3.22 -24.54 8.99
CA GLN A 359 4.12 -23.80 9.86
C GLN A 359 3.86 -22.30 9.72
N HIS A 360 2.74 -21.82 10.29
CA HIS A 360 2.49 -20.41 10.58
C HIS A 360 3.49 -19.91 11.64
N GLU A 361 4.77 -19.92 11.31
CA GLU A 361 5.83 -19.44 12.18
C GLU A 361 5.80 -17.91 12.19
N VAL A 362 5.13 -17.38 13.23
CA VAL A 362 5.17 -15.97 13.59
C VAL A 362 6.63 -15.48 13.57
N GLY A 363 6.90 -14.40 12.84
CA GLY A 363 8.25 -13.84 12.71
C GLY A 363 9.01 -14.24 11.44
N ARG A 364 8.39 -14.96 10.50
CA ARG A 364 8.94 -15.24 9.15
C ARG A 364 8.17 -14.54 8.02
N GLU A 365 7.92 -13.26 8.21
CA GLU A 365 7.28 -12.39 7.21
C GLU A 365 8.34 -11.49 6.53
N ASP A 366 8.06 -11.06 5.32
CA ASP A 366 8.88 -10.08 4.60
C ASP A 366 8.99 -8.74 5.34
N ALA A 367 7.94 -8.29 6.02
CA ALA A 367 7.99 -7.13 6.90
C ALA A 367 9.10 -7.22 7.96
N ILE A 368 9.43 -8.42 8.45
CA ILE A 368 10.51 -8.64 9.42
C ILE A 368 11.89 -8.44 8.78
N GLU A 369 12.06 -8.83 7.50
CA GLU A 369 13.31 -8.58 6.77
C GLU A 369 13.55 -7.07 6.61
N VAL A 370 12.52 -6.32 6.22
CA VAL A 370 12.57 -4.85 6.11
C VAL A 370 12.87 -4.20 7.47
N GLN A 371 12.14 -4.60 8.52
CA GLN A 371 12.34 -4.10 9.88
C GLN A 371 13.76 -4.34 10.37
N ASN A 372 14.29 -5.56 10.19
CA ASN A 372 15.63 -5.91 10.62
C ASN A 372 16.69 -5.05 9.92
N LEU A 373 16.63 -4.93 8.60
CA LEU A 373 17.61 -4.14 7.84
C LEU A 373 17.57 -2.65 8.19
N LEU A 374 16.38 -2.09 8.37
CA LEU A 374 16.23 -0.68 8.79
C LEU A 374 16.69 -0.45 10.24
N ASN A 375 16.50 -1.42 11.14
CA ASN A 375 17.07 -1.39 12.49
C ASN A 375 18.60 -1.40 12.47
N HIS A 376 19.22 -2.25 11.65
CA HIS A 376 20.68 -2.28 11.48
C HIS A 376 21.21 -0.96 10.92
N ALA A 377 20.47 -0.35 9.98
CA ALA A 377 20.79 0.97 9.42
C ALA A 377 20.37 2.15 10.33
N ARG A 378 19.73 1.88 11.47
CA ARG A 378 19.21 2.87 12.43
C ARG A 378 18.25 3.90 11.80
N VAL A 379 17.39 3.44 10.90
CA VAL A 379 16.39 4.26 10.23
C VAL A 379 15.04 4.11 10.94
N PRO A 380 14.42 5.20 11.41
CA PRO A 380 13.06 5.17 11.94
C PRO A 380 12.08 4.60 10.91
N LEU A 381 11.24 3.65 11.32
CA LEU A 381 10.30 2.93 10.48
C LEU A 381 8.88 3.13 10.99
N LEU A 382 8.00 3.60 10.11
CA LEU A 382 6.56 3.41 10.20
C LEU A 382 6.11 2.60 9.00
N GLY A 383 5.27 1.61 9.20
CA GLY A 383 4.64 0.89 8.13
C GLY A 383 3.28 0.35 8.54
N PHE A 384 2.55 -0.16 7.56
CA PHE A 384 1.20 -0.65 7.76
C PHE A 384 0.80 -1.63 6.67
N TYR A 385 -0.14 -2.50 7.02
CA TYR A 385 -0.72 -3.46 6.09
C TYR A 385 -1.93 -2.86 5.38
N CYS A 386 -1.87 -2.78 4.06
CA CYS A 386 -2.84 -2.10 3.20
C CYS A 386 -3.49 -3.04 2.17
N GLY A 387 -4.49 -2.53 1.45
CA GLY A 387 -5.20 -3.29 0.42
C GLY A 387 -4.55 -3.18 -0.96
N VAL A 388 -4.00 -2.01 -1.29
CA VAL A 388 -3.34 -1.71 -2.56
C VAL A 388 -2.09 -0.89 -2.26
N GLU A 389 -0.98 -1.16 -2.93
CA GLU A 389 0.19 -0.29 -2.88
C GLU A 389 0.27 0.58 -4.13
N ILE A 390 0.88 1.75 -4.03
CA ILE A 390 1.15 2.62 -5.17
C ILE A 390 2.65 2.90 -5.18
N ALA A 391 3.28 2.70 -6.34
CA ALA A 391 4.65 3.11 -6.58
C ALA A 391 4.93 3.31 -8.07
N PRO A 392 6.00 4.03 -8.44
CA PRO A 392 6.49 4.09 -9.81
C PRO A 392 6.99 2.72 -10.27
N GLN A 393 6.41 2.21 -11.37
CA GLN A 393 6.89 1.02 -12.05
C GLN A 393 6.85 1.23 -13.57
N ALA A 394 7.95 0.88 -14.24
CA ALA A 394 8.13 1.09 -15.68
C ALA A 394 7.84 2.55 -16.11
N GLY A 395 8.36 3.53 -15.36
CA GLY A 395 8.29 4.95 -15.68
C GLY A 395 6.98 5.66 -15.27
N LYS A 396 6.05 4.96 -14.62
CA LYS A 396 4.78 5.56 -14.16
C LYS A 396 4.28 4.94 -12.87
N SER A 397 3.70 5.77 -12.00
CA SER A 397 3.02 5.31 -10.78
C SER A 397 1.74 4.54 -11.12
N ARG A 398 1.52 3.43 -10.42
CA ARG A 398 0.36 2.55 -10.62
C ARG A 398 -0.01 1.83 -9.34
N GLY A 399 -1.25 1.32 -9.28
CA GLY A 399 -1.64 0.33 -8.29
C GLY A 399 -0.85 -0.95 -8.47
N LEU A 400 -0.44 -1.52 -7.35
CA LEU A 400 0.28 -2.79 -7.23
C LEU A 400 -0.49 -3.66 -6.23
N ASP A 401 -0.54 -4.96 -6.52
CA ASP A 401 -1.08 -5.96 -5.63
C ASP A 401 0.00 -7.00 -5.33
N TRP A 402 -0.12 -7.70 -4.20
CA TRP A 402 0.87 -8.69 -3.75
C TRP A 402 2.28 -8.11 -3.67
N SER A 403 2.38 -6.85 -3.28
CA SER A 403 3.63 -6.10 -3.28
C SER A 403 3.86 -5.41 -1.94
N GLY A 404 5.05 -4.85 -1.80
CA GLY A 404 5.39 -3.97 -0.69
C GLY A 404 6.25 -2.85 -1.22
N VAL A 405 5.94 -1.66 -0.76
CA VAL A 405 6.56 -0.43 -1.20
C VAL A 405 7.26 0.20 -0.01
N LEU A 406 8.59 0.23 -0.09
CA LEU A 406 9.43 0.90 0.89
C LEU A 406 9.87 2.25 0.34
N VAL A 407 9.48 3.32 1.02
CA VAL A 407 9.97 4.68 0.76
C VAL A 407 10.97 5.03 1.86
N VAL A 408 12.18 5.43 1.48
CA VAL A 408 13.17 6.00 2.41
C VAL A 408 13.45 7.44 2.05
N PHE A 409 13.10 8.34 2.95
CA PHE A 409 13.44 9.75 2.87
C PHE A 409 14.87 9.98 3.35
N THR A 410 15.62 10.78 2.61
CA THR A 410 17.03 11.07 2.87
C THR A 410 17.34 12.55 2.75
N ARG A 411 18.51 12.96 3.27
CA ARG A 411 19.11 14.29 3.05
C ARG A 411 20.45 14.17 2.33
#